data_AF-A0A4C1ZKW4-F1
#
_entry.id   AF-A0A4C1ZKW4-F1
#
_cell.length_a   1.000
_cell.length_b   1.000
_cell.length_c   1.000
_cell.angle_alpha   90.00
_cell.angle_beta   90.00
_cell.angle_gamma   90.00
#
_symmetry.space_group_name_H-M   'P 1'
#
loop_
_entity.id
_entity.type
_entity.pdbx_description
1 polymer ?
#
loop_
_entity_poly.entity_id
_entity_poly.type
_entity_poly.pdbx_seq_one_letter_code
_entity_poly.pdbx_strand_id
1 'polypeptide(L)' 'MRYGDGIPLCKALGVRVTATVFTAAASQIVAEKAGFQVLYEITYEELAMKGFRFPGITGNTKCSKLMALVIE' A
#
# COMPACT_ATOMS: atom_id res chain seq x y z
N MET A 1 12.80 -8.88 -3.68
CA MET A 1 12.47 -7.62 -4.36
C MET A 1 13.11 -6.50 -3.57
N ARG A 2 14.04 -5.72 -4.14
CA ARG A 2 14.63 -4.57 -3.45
C ARG A 2 13.70 -3.37 -3.67
N TYR A 3 13.31 -2.69 -2.59
CA TYR A 3 12.53 -1.45 -2.72
C TYR A 3 13.43 -0.39 -3.36
N GLY A 4 13.02 0.12 -4.53
CA GLY A 4 13.79 1.06 -5.34
C GLY A 4 13.86 0.71 -6.82
N ASP A 5 13.77 -0.58 -7.19
CA ASP A 5 13.88 -1.02 -8.60
C ASP A 5 12.74 -0.48 -9.49
N GLY A 6 11.60 -0.12 -8.89
CA GLY A 6 10.49 0.51 -9.60
C GLY A 6 10.73 1.97 -9.98
N ILE A 7 11.64 2.68 -9.28
CA ILE A 7 11.91 4.10 -9.53
C ILE A 7 12.56 4.29 -10.90
N PRO A 8 13.63 3.56 -11.30
CA PRO A 8 14.19 3.65 -12.64
C PRO A 8 13.18 3.37 -13.76
N LEU A 9 12.29 2.40 -13.58
CA LEU A 9 11.25 2.08 -14.56
C LEU A 9 10.24 3.24 -14.71
N CYS A 10 9.79 3.81 -13.58
CA CYS A 10 8.89 4.96 -13.60
C CYS A 10 9.55 6.16 -14.32
N LYS A 11 10.83 6.43 -14.03
CA LYS A 11 11.60 7.49 -14.69
C LYS A 11 11.73 7.26 -16.20
N ALA A 12 12.07 6.05 -16.62
CA ALA A 12 12.19 5.69 -18.03
C ALA A 12 10.87 5.87 -18.81
N LEU A 13 9.73 5.72 -18.14
CA LEU A 13 8.39 5.86 -18.71
C LEU A 13 7.76 7.25 -18.49
N GLY A 14 8.45 8.18 -17.83
CA GLY A 14 7.89 9.50 -17.49
C GLY A 14 6.76 9.47 -16.45
N VAL A 15 6.64 8.39 -15.68
CA VAL A 15 5.66 8.24 -14.60
C VAL A 15 6.14 8.98 -13.36
N ARG A 16 5.32 9.93 -12.88
CA ARG A 16 5.66 10.83 -11.76
C ARG A 16 5.19 10.36 -10.39
N VAL A 17 4.26 9.40 -10.33
CA VAL A 17 3.71 8.86 -9.09
C VAL A 17 3.39 7.38 -9.30
N THR A 18 3.72 6.55 -8.31
CA THR A 18 3.20 5.19 -8.20
C THR A 18 2.33 5.09 -6.96
N ALA A 19 1.20 4.39 -7.07
CA ALA A 19 0.31 4.15 -5.94
C ALA A 19 -0.10 2.67 -5.90
N THR A 20 -0.21 2.13 -4.69
CA THR A 20 -0.49 0.72 -4.45
C THR A 20 -1.37 0.57 -3.22
N VAL A 21 -2.34 -0.34 -3.30
CA VAL A 21 -3.08 -0.78 -2.12
C VAL A 21 -2.30 -1.89 -1.43
N PHE A 22 -1.69 -1.58 -0.30
CA PHE A 22 -0.98 -2.53 0.55
C PHE A 22 -1.95 -3.12 1.59
N THR A 23 -2.21 -4.42 1.49
CA THR A 23 -3.23 -5.12 2.28
C THR A 23 -2.70 -5.85 3.51
N ALA A 24 -1.39 -6.10 3.58
CA ALA A 24 -0.75 -6.78 4.71
C ALA A 24 0.20 -5.83 5.45
N ALA A 25 0.18 -5.84 6.78
CA ALA A 25 0.96 -4.96 7.65
C ALA A 25 2.46 -5.01 7.34
N ALA A 26 3.00 -6.21 7.09
CA ALA A 26 4.41 -6.36 6.72
C ALA A 26 4.75 -5.57 5.44
N SER A 27 3.89 -5.62 4.41
CA SER A 27 4.12 -4.88 3.16
C SER A 27 3.98 -3.37 3.33
N GLN A 28 3.05 -2.92 4.19
CA GLN A 28 2.85 -1.51 4.52
C GLN A 28 4.10 -0.94 5.20
N ILE A 29 4.64 -1.64 6.20
CA ILE A 29 5.85 -1.21 6.92
C ILE A 29 7.05 -1.06 5.97
N VAL A 30 7.22 -1.98 5.03
CA VAL A 30 8.33 -1.89 4.08
C VAL A 30 8.09 -0.76 3.06
N ALA A 31 6.84 -0.53 2.63
CA ALA A 31 6.49 0.60 1.77
C ALA A 31 6.73 1.97 2.45
N GLU A 32 6.35 2.10 3.72
CA GLU A 32 6.62 3.31 4.54
C GLU A 32 8.14 3.57 4.62
N LYS A 33 8.94 2.52 4.86
CA LYS A 33 10.42 2.62 4.86
C LYS A 33 10.99 3.03 3.50
N ALA A 34 10.29 2.76 2.41
CA ALA A 34 10.66 3.15 1.06
C ALA A 34 10.16 4.54 0.66
N GLY A 35 9.52 5.28 1.58
CA GLY A 35 9.04 6.64 1.35
C GLY A 35 7.62 6.73 0.80
N PHE A 36 6.87 5.62 0.72
CA PHE A 36 5.45 5.70 0.39
C PHE A 36 4.69 6.40 1.52
N GLN A 37 3.80 7.31 1.13
CA GLN A 37 2.89 8.03 2.02
C GLN A 37 1.50 7.41 1.95
N VAL A 38 0.81 7.33 3.09
CA VAL A 38 -0.59 6.87 3.14
C VAL A 38 -1.49 7.95 2.55
N LEU A 39 -2.24 7.60 1.50
CA LEU A 39 -3.27 8.46 0.91
C LEU A 39 -4.65 8.17 1.50
N TYR A 40 -4.93 6.90 1.77
CA TYR A 40 -6.19 6.47 2.34
C TYR A 40 -6.02 5.18 3.13
N GLU A 41 -6.75 5.04 4.22
CA GLU A 41 -6.78 3.87 5.08
C GLU A 41 -8.22 3.48 5.37
N ILE A 42 -8.51 2.19 5.33
CA ILE A 42 -9.80 1.62 5.71
C ILE A 42 -9.59 0.33 6.50
N THR A 43 -10.31 0.15 7.60
CA THR A 43 -10.19 -1.09 8.38
C THR A 43 -10.95 -2.23 7.71
N TYR A 44 -10.52 -3.47 7.99
CA TYR A 44 -11.25 -4.63 7.52
C TYR A 44 -12.62 -4.77 8.21
N GLU A 45 -12.81 -4.20 9.40
CA GLU A 45 -14.14 -4.09 10.01
C GLU A 45 -15.04 -3.12 9.22
N GLU A 46 -14.53 -1.96 8.81
CA GLU A 46 -15.27 -1.00 7.99
C GLU A 46 -15.65 -1.57 6.62
N LEU A 47 -14.75 -2.33 6.01
CA LEU A 47 -15.03 -3.09 4.79
C LEU A 47 -16.11 -4.15 5.01
N ALA A 48 -16.09 -4.86 6.13
CA ALA A 48 -17.11 -5.85 6.47
C ALA A 48 -18.51 -5.23 6.63
N MET A 49 -18.60 -4.02 7.20
CA MET A 49 -19.86 -3.25 7.27
C MET A 49 -20.39 -2.88 5.89
N LYS A 50 -19.51 -2.73 4.89
CA LYS A 50 -19.87 -2.47 3.49
C LYS A 50 -20.15 -3.75 2.69
N GLY A 51 -20.14 -4.92 3.34
CA GLY A 51 -20.40 -6.22 2.71
C GLY A 51 -19.13 -6.98 2.26
N PHE A 52 -17.94 -6.41 2.44
CA PHE A 52 -16.68 -7.04 2.04
C PHE A 52 -16.02 -7.73 3.23
N ARG A 53 -16.20 -9.05 3.34
CA ARG A 53 -15.68 -9.85 4.46
C ARG A 53 -14.42 -10.58 4.09
N PHE A 54 -13.40 -10.47 4.95
CA PHE A 54 -12.12 -11.13 4.79
C PHE A 54 -11.80 -11.96 6.05
N PRO A 55 -12.25 -13.22 6.12
CA PRO A 55 -11.99 -14.05 7.30
C PRO A 55 -10.50 -14.39 7.42
N GLY A 56 -9.98 -14.40 8.66
CA GLY A 56 -8.62 -14.88 8.96
C GLY A 56 -7.49 -13.84 8.84
N ILE A 57 -7.77 -12.59 8.45
CA ILE A 57 -6.72 -11.58 8.25
C ILE A 57 -6.57 -10.56 9.39
N THR A 58 -7.63 -10.35 10.18
CA THR A 58 -7.68 -9.30 11.22
C THR A 58 -6.73 -9.54 12.39
N GLY A 59 -6.26 -10.79 12.58
CA GLY A 59 -5.25 -11.12 13.60
C GLY A 59 -3.87 -10.52 13.31
N ASN A 60 -3.53 -10.34 12.04
CA ASN A 60 -2.20 -9.90 11.61
C ASN A 60 -2.20 -8.54 10.89
N THR A 61 -3.34 -8.11 10.34
CA THR A 61 -3.46 -6.81 9.66
C THR A 61 -4.85 -6.23 9.86
N LYS A 62 -4.92 -5.00 10.38
CA LYS A 62 -6.18 -4.34 10.75
C LYS A 62 -6.78 -3.52 9.61
N CYS A 63 -5.94 -2.99 8.72
CA CYS A 63 -6.36 -2.07 7.68
C CYS A 63 -5.71 -2.37 6.34
N SER A 64 -6.39 -1.96 5.28
CA SER A 64 -5.85 -1.85 3.94
C SER A 64 -5.49 -0.39 3.68
N LYS A 65 -4.28 -0.14 3.17
CA LYS A 65 -3.78 1.22 2.93
C LYS A 65 -3.53 1.46 1.45
N LEU A 66 -4.16 2.48 0.87
CA LEU A 66 -3.70 3.05 -0.39
C LEU A 66 -2.53 3.97 -0.07
N MET A 67 -1.37 3.68 -0.64
CA MET A 67 -0.15 4.44 -0.42
C MET A 67 0.47 4.86 -1.74
N ALA A 68 1.16 5.98 -1.78
CA ALA A 68 1.82 6.48 -2.97
C ALA A 68 3.24 6.99 -2.71
N LEU A 69 4.08 6.86 -3.73
CA LEU A 69 5.43 7.43 -3.78
C LEU A 69 5.50 8.39 -4.97
N VAL A 70 5.89 9.63 -4.69
CA VAL A 70 6.22 10.61 -5.73
C VAL A 70 7.62 10.28 -6.25
N ILE A 71 7.75 10.23 -7.57
CA ILE A 71 8.99 9.94 -8.28
C ILE A 71 9.57 11.29 -8.75
N GLU A 72 10.70 11.69 -8.15
CA GLU A 72 11.48 12.89 -8.53
C GLU A 72 12.21 12.73 -9.86
#